data_AF-A0A0Q4R7Q2-F1
#
_entry.id   AF-A0A0Q4R7Q2-F1
#
_cell.length_a   1.000
_cell.length_b   1.000
_cell.length_c   1.000
_cell.angle_alpha   90.00
_cell.angle_beta   90.00
_cell.angle_gamma   90.00
#
_symmetry.space_group_name_H-M   'P 1'
#
loop_
_entity.id
_entity.type
_entity.pdbx_description
1 polymer ?
#
loop_
_entity_poly.entity_id
_entity_poly.type
_entity_poly.pdbx_seq_one_letter_code
_entity_poly.pdbx_strand_id
1 'polypeptide(L)'
;MMPSLVARSWQILTEIDWKTAAISAVTGMAILGMRLVMREPIKAATNNARTIRLIWFLSPQKPFGGKWEVSWKVSSTRYRPNNVDTVQIRRLFSNVTFTTCTTLVDGSRQKCTFLGKLKNLTVTGRWYNPDGDDRGYDGVFQLRLHAGLGDGIGAWAGWTNDGRVETDDMSIRKVG
;
A
#
# COMPACT_ATOMS: atom_id res chain seq x y z
N MET A 1 36.01 49.10 -23.55
CA MET A 1 35.29 49.19 -22.26
C MET A 1 34.72 47.82 -21.93
N MET A 2 35.24 47.14 -20.91
CA MET A 2 34.68 45.86 -20.44
C MET A 2 33.46 46.15 -19.54
N PRO A 3 32.31 45.46 -19.72
CA PRO A 3 31.22 45.54 -18.77
C PRO A 3 31.66 44.93 -17.44
N SER A 4 31.32 45.60 -16.33
CA SER A 4 31.72 45.19 -14.98
C SER A 4 31.12 43.83 -14.60
N LEU A 5 31.88 43.03 -13.85
CA LEU A 5 31.46 41.71 -13.34
C LEU A 5 30.12 41.76 -12.56
N VAL A 6 29.78 42.93 -12.01
CA VAL A 6 28.52 43.20 -11.29
C VAL A 6 27.30 43.21 -12.22
N ALA A 7 27.45 43.63 -13.48
CA ALA A 7 26.36 43.59 -14.45
C ALA A 7 26.01 42.16 -14.89
N ARG A 8 27.00 41.25 -14.87
CA ARG A 8 26.80 39.83 -15.21
C ARG A 8 26.13 39.03 -14.09
N SER A 9 26.39 39.34 -12.82
CA SER A 9 25.77 38.62 -11.70
C SER A 9 24.27 38.94 -11.53
N TRP A 10 23.83 40.15 -11.88
CA TRP A 10 22.40 40.51 -11.88
C TRP A 10 21.61 39.85 -13.02
N GLN A 11 22.24 39.59 -14.17
CA GLN A 11 21.62 38.82 -15.26
C GLN A 11 21.48 37.33 -14.92
N ILE A 12 22.46 36.75 -14.21
CA ILE A 12 22.41 35.33 -13.79
C ILE A 12 21.34 35.07 -12.71
N LEU A 13 21.06 36.05 -11.84
CA LEU A 13 20.01 35.93 -10.82
C LEU A 13 18.59 36.21 -11.37
N THR A 14 18.47 36.90 -12.50
CA THR A 14 17.17 37.18 -13.15
C THR A 14 16.78 36.13 -14.20
N GLU A 15 17.69 35.23 -14.55
CA GLU A 15 17.47 34.07 -15.42
C GLU A 15 17.22 32.75 -14.65
N ILE A 16 16.81 32.81 -13.37
CA ILE A 16 16.07 31.68 -12.79
C ILE A 16 14.69 31.69 -13.48
N ASP A 17 14.67 31.03 -14.63
CA ASP A 17 13.61 31.01 -15.62
C ASP A 17 12.28 30.77 -14.91
N TRP A 18 11.37 31.72 -15.03
CA TRP A 18 10.00 31.65 -14.49
C TRP A 18 9.31 30.35 -14.91
N LYS A 19 9.73 29.73 -16.02
CA LYS A 19 9.30 28.39 -16.45
C LYS A 19 9.71 27.32 -15.45
N THR A 20 10.92 27.36 -14.88
CA THR A 20 11.39 26.42 -13.86
C THR A 20 10.59 26.56 -12.56
N ALA A 21 10.29 27.80 -12.16
CA ALA A 21 9.45 28.08 -11.00
C ALA A 21 7.99 27.62 -11.23
N ALA A 22 7.44 27.86 -12.43
CA ALA A 22 6.11 27.41 -12.82
C ALA A 22 6.02 25.88 -12.93
N ILE A 23 7.02 25.21 -13.49
CA ILE A 23 7.10 23.74 -13.56
C ILE A 23 7.16 23.14 -12.15
N SER A 24 7.94 23.75 -11.25
CA SER A 24 8.05 23.30 -9.86
C SER A 24 6.72 23.47 -9.10
N ALA A 25 6.03 24.59 -9.32
CA ALA A 25 4.71 24.86 -8.73
C ALA A 25 3.62 23.92 -9.28
N VAL A 26 3.58 23.67 -10.59
CA VAL A 26 2.63 22.74 -11.22
C VAL A 26 2.89 21.31 -10.76
N THR A 27 4.16 20.89 -10.70
CA THR A 27 4.55 19.56 -10.19
C THR A 27 4.17 19.42 -8.71
N GLY A 28 4.42 20.44 -7.88
CA GLY A 28 4.02 20.47 -6.47
C GLY A 28 2.51 20.39 -6.27
N MET A 29 1.73 21.11 -7.09
CA MET A 29 0.26 21.05 -7.06
C MET A 29 -0.29 19.72 -7.58
N ALA A 30 0.32 19.11 -8.59
CA ALA A 30 -0.04 17.78 -9.06
C ALA A 30 0.23 16.71 -7.98
N ILE A 31 1.38 16.79 -7.30
CA ILE A 31 1.72 15.90 -6.18
C ILE A 31 0.74 16.10 -5.01
N LEU A 32 0.41 17.35 -4.65
CA LEU A 32 -0.57 17.66 -3.60
C LEU A 32 -1.99 17.19 -3.97
N GLY A 33 -2.40 17.38 -5.22
CA GLY A 33 -3.67 16.90 -5.76
C GLY A 33 -3.78 15.38 -5.74
N MET A 34 -2.75 14.68 -6.20
CA MET A 34 -2.67 13.21 -6.11
C MET A 34 -2.71 12.73 -4.65
N ARG A 35 -1.99 13.39 -3.74
CA ARG A 35 -2.03 13.08 -2.30
C ARG A 35 -3.42 13.26 -1.69
N LEU A 36 -4.14 14.31 -2.04
CA LEU A 36 -5.51 14.55 -1.57
C LEU A 36 -6.47 13.47 -2.10
N VAL A 37 -6.39 13.15 -3.40
CA VAL A 37 -7.20 12.10 -4.03
C VAL A 37 -6.89 10.71 -3.46
N MET A 38 -5.67 10.44 -2.99
CA MET A 38 -5.31 9.17 -2.36
C MET A 38 -5.72 9.09 -0.87
N ARG A 39 -5.75 10.20 -0.13
CA ARG A 39 -6.04 10.19 1.32
C ARG A 39 -7.50 9.89 1.67
N GLU A 40 -8.46 10.43 0.92
CA GLU A 40 -9.89 10.15 1.17
C GLU A 40 -10.29 8.68 1.02
N PRO A 41 -9.89 7.94 -0.04
CA PRO A 41 -10.19 6.53 -0.15
C PRO A 41 -9.50 5.68 0.92
N ILE A 42 -8.31 6.07 1.40
CA ILE A 42 -7.63 5.38 2.52
C ILE A 42 -8.41 5.54 3.82
N LYS A 43 -8.93 6.74 4.13
CA LYS A 43 -9.77 6.96 5.31
C LYS A 43 -11.06 6.14 5.25
N ALA A 44 -11.73 6.14 4.09
CA ALA A 44 -12.94 5.33 3.89
C ALA A 44 -12.66 3.83 4.02
N ALA A 45 -11.55 3.34 3.44
CA ALA A 45 -11.11 1.95 3.57
C ALA A 45 -10.80 1.58 5.02
N THR A 46 -10.12 2.47 5.75
CA THR A 46 -9.80 2.31 7.19
C THR A 46 -11.04 2.20 8.04
N ASN A 47 -12.02 3.07 7.83
CA ASN A 47 -13.29 3.03 8.53
C ASN A 47 -14.04 1.72 8.22
N ASN A 48 -14.08 1.30 6.95
CA ASN A 48 -14.71 0.04 6.57
C ASN A 48 -14.03 -1.18 7.23
N ALA A 49 -12.70 -1.26 7.17
CA ALA A 49 -11.92 -2.29 7.84
C ALA A 49 -12.18 -2.31 9.36
N ARG A 50 -12.28 -1.13 9.98
CA ARG A 50 -12.61 -0.99 11.41
C ARG A 50 -14.02 -1.50 11.70
N THR A 51 -15.02 -1.13 10.89
CA THR A 51 -16.39 -1.62 11.04
C THR A 51 -16.44 -3.14 10.96
N ILE A 52 -15.83 -3.74 9.92
CA ILE A 52 -15.75 -5.20 9.78
C ILE A 52 -15.11 -5.81 11.03
N ARG A 53 -13.99 -5.25 11.53
CA ARG A 53 -13.33 -5.73 12.75
C ARG A 53 -14.18 -5.63 14.01
N LEU A 54 -15.07 -4.65 14.09
CA LEU A 54 -15.96 -4.49 15.24
C LEU A 54 -17.12 -5.48 15.19
N ILE A 55 -17.74 -5.70 14.02
CA ILE A 55 -19.00 -6.47 13.95
C ILE A 55 -18.85 -7.90 13.42
N TRP A 56 -17.64 -8.34 13.04
CA TRP A 56 -17.45 -9.69 12.47
C TRP A 56 -17.91 -10.83 13.40
N PHE A 57 -17.87 -10.62 14.72
CA PHE A 57 -18.28 -11.64 15.70
C PHE A 57 -19.78 -11.96 15.62
N LEU A 58 -20.59 -11.07 15.04
CA LEU A 58 -22.02 -11.29 14.83
C LEU A 58 -22.27 -12.29 13.69
N SER A 59 -21.30 -12.50 12.80
CA SER A 59 -21.39 -13.47 11.70
C SER A 59 -20.01 -14.08 11.43
N PRO A 60 -19.51 -14.97 12.30
CA PRO A 60 -18.21 -15.59 12.12
C PRO A 60 -18.24 -16.53 10.90
N GLN A 61 -17.77 -16.04 9.75
CA GLN A 61 -17.81 -16.78 8.50
C GLN A 61 -16.61 -17.75 8.37
N LYS A 62 -16.78 -18.94 8.97
CA LYS A 62 -15.96 -20.11 8.67
C LYS A 62 -16.28 -20.62 7.24
N PRO A 63 -15.32 -21.23 6.52
CA PRO A 63 -13.99 -21.64 6.98
C PRO A 63 -12.90 -20.58 6.77
N PHE A 64 -13.19 -19.46 6.08
CA PHE A 64 -12.15 -18.50 5.68
C PHE A 64 -11.71 -17.53 6.80
N GLY A 65 -12.59 -17.17 7.74
CA GLY A 65 -12.18 -16.39 8.92
C GLY A 65 -11.30 -17.20 9.87
N GLY A 66 -10.29 -16.58 10.48
CA GLY A 66 -9.38 -17.28 11.41
C GLY A 66 -7.96 -16.71 11.45
N LYS A 67 -7.04 -17.49 12.04
CA LYS A 67 -5.61 -17.21 11.99
C LYS A 67 -5.01 -17.78 10.71
N TRP A 68 -4.22 -16.97 10.02
CA TRP A 68 -3.59 -17.31 8.76
C TRP A 68 -2.15 -16.83 8.77
N GLU A 69 -1.26 -17.63 8.21
CA GLU A 69 0.06 -17.22 7.80
C GLU A 69 -0.04 -16.63 6.39
N VAL A 70 0.55 -15.46 6.22
CA VAL A 70 0.58 -14.72 4.96
C VAL A 70 2.04 -14.50 4.61
N SER A 71 2.42 -14.93 3.41
CA SER A 71 3.77 -14.82 2.90
C SER A 71 3.74 -14.06 1.58
N TRP A 72 4.61 -13.07 1.46
CA TRP A 72 4.74 -12.28 0.23
C TRP A 72 6.18 -11.84 0.06
N LYS A 73 6.57 -11.66 -1.19
CA LYS A 73 7.87 -11.11 -1.52
C LYS A 73 7.76 -9.64 -1.87
N VAL A 74 8.80 -8.86 -1.68
CA VAL A 74 8.86 -7.45 -2.08
C VAL A 74 10.24 -7.18 -2.69
N SER A 75 10.31 -6.49 -3.82
CA SER A 75 11.56 -6.21 -4.53
C SER A 75 12.06 -4.78 -4.27
N SER A 76 12.06 -4.34 -3.02
CA SER A 76 12.37 -2.95 -2.65
C SER A 76 13.70 -2.83 -1.91
N THR A 77 14.39 -1.70 -2.08
CA THR A 77 15.60 -1.36 -1.28
C THR A 77 15.28 -1.05 0.18
N ARG A 78 14.01 -0.83 0.51
CA ARG A 78 13.55 -0.44 1.85
C ARG A 78 12.98 -1.61 2.66
N TYR A 79 12.45 -2.63 2.00
CA TYR A 79 11.79 -3.77 2.64
C TYR A 79 12.64 -5.03 2.52
N ARG A 80 12.50 -5.94 3.48
CA ARG A 80 13.09 -7.28 3.32
C ARG A 80 12.41 -8.02 2.17
N PRO A 81 13.15 -8.82 1.39
CA PRO A 81 12.63 -9.41 0.17
C PRO A 81 11.57 -10.49 0.41
N ASN A 82 11.63 -11.18 1.56
CA ASN A 82 10.63 -12.18 1.94
C ASN A 82 10.02 -11.75 3.27
N ASN A 83 8.70 -11.58 3.29
CA ASN A 83 7.94 -11.25 4.49
C ASN A 83 6.96 -12.38 4.79
N VAL A 84 6.87 -12.73 6.07
CA VAL A 84 5.93 -13.72 6.57
C VAL A 84 5.33 -13.15 7.84
N ASP A 85 4.01 -13.22 7.95
CA ASP A 85 3.30 -12.75 9.13
C ASP A 85 2.09 -13.64 9.44
N THR A 86 1.75 -13.74 10.73
CA THR A 86 0.55 -14.44 11.17
C THR A 86 -0.54 -13.41 11.47
N VAL A 87 -1.60 -13.43 10.67
CA VAL A 87 -2.67 -12.44 10.71
C VAL A 87 -3.98 -13.08 11.15
N GLN A 88 -4.85 -12.26 11.76
CA GLN A 88 -6.24 -12.63 12.00
C GLN A 88 -7.10 -12.11 10.85
N ILE A 89 -7.49 -13.01 9.93
CA ILE A 89 -8.46 -12.72 8.87
C ILE A 89 -9.85 -12.62 9.46
N ARG A 90 -10.49 -11.48 9.23
CA ARG A 90 -11.88 -11.21 9.58
C ARG A 90 -12.69 -11.04 8.31
N ARG A 91 -13.83 -11.71 8.26
CA ARG A 91 -14.73 -11.71 7.11
C ARG A 91 -16.12 -11.33 7.56
N LEU A 92 -16.76 -10.47 6.77
CA LEU A 92 -18.17 -10.12 6.91
C LEU A 92 -18.81 -10.12 5.52
N PHE A 93 -19.74 -11.04 5.29
CA PHE A 93 -20.28 -11.34 3.95
C PHE A 93 -19.16 -11.67 2.95
N SER A 94 -19.04 -10.90 1.86
CA SER A 94 -17.93 -11.03 0.93
C SER A 94 -16.70 -10.22 1.34
N ASN A 95 -16.80 -9.27 2.26
CA ASN A 95 -15.68 -8.40 2.61
C ASN A 95 -14.69 -9.10 3.53
N VAL A 96 -13.41 -8.86 3.28
CA VAL A 96 -12.27 -9.46 4.00
C VAL A 96 -11.35 -8.35 4.46
N THR A 97 -10.90 -8.43 5.71
CA THR A 97 -9.84 -7.56 6.22
C THR A 97 -8.90 -8.30 7.17
N PHE A 98 -7.64 -7.89 7.14
CA PHE A 98 -6.65 -8.22 8.14
C PHE A 98 -5.61 -7.11 8.22
N THR A 99 -4.77 -7.18 9.24
CA THR A 99 -3.60 -6.31 9.39
C THR A 99 -2.38 -7.20 9.36
N THR A 100 -1.35 -6.76 8.64
CA THR A 100 -0.04 -7.40 8.63
C THR A 100 1.06 -6.40 8.95
N CYS A 101 2.26 -6.89 9.26
CA CYS A 101 3.45 -6.09 9.49
C CYS A 101 4.57 -6.47 8.51
N THR A 102 4.91 -5.56 7.60
CA THR A 102 6.07 -5.69 6.72
C THR A 102 7.34 -5.37 7.49
N THR A 103 8.42 -6.11 7.25
CA THR A 103 9.71 -5.87 7.88
C THR A 103 10.59 -5.01 6.96
N LEU A 104 11.07 -3.90 7.50
CA LEU A 104 12.01 -3.00 6.83
C LEU A 104 13.44 -3.57 6.89
N VAL A 105 14.34 -3.09 6.04
CA VAL A 105 15.74 -3.56 5.99
C VAL A 105 16.46 -3.33 7.33
N ASP A 106 16.14 -2.22 8.02
CA ASP A 106 16.64 -1.90 9.36
C ASP A 106 16.05 -2.78 10.49
N GLY A 107 15.14 -3.71 10.14
CA GLY A 107 14.47 -4.61 11.09
C GLY A 107 13.23 -4.02 11.76
N SER A 108 12.93 -2.74 11.55
CA SER A 108 11.69 -2.14 12.04
C SER A 108 10.47 -2.69 11.30
N ARG A 109 9.29 -2.59 11.91
CA ARG A 109 8.05 -3.15 11.37
C ARG A 109 7.08 -2.04 10.98
N GLN A 110 6.48 -2.20 9.81
CA GLN A 110 5.49 -1.29 9.29
C GLN A 110 4.14 -1.98 9.10
N LYS A 111 3.11 -1.39 9.69
CA LYS A 111 1.75 -1.90 9.62
C LYS A 111 1.14 -1.65 8.25
N CYS A 112 0.56 -2.69 7.66
CA CYS A 112 -0.24 -2.62 6.45
C CYS A 112 -1.62 -3.23 6.72
N THR A 113 -2.68 -2.60 6.20
CA THR A 113 -4.03 -3.14 6.29
C THR A 113 -4.48 -3.64 4.93
N PHE A 114 -5.10 -4.81 4.94
CA PHE A 114 -5.79 -5.38 3.82
C PHE A 114 -7.28 -5.10 3.89
N LEU A 115 -7.85 -4.71 2.76
CA LEU A 115 -9.30 -4.66 2.56
C LEU A 115 -9.64 -5.19 1.17
N GLY A 116 -10.55 -6.16 1.12
CA GLY A 116 -10.95 -6.77 -0.14
C GLY A 116 -12.25 -7.56 -0.08
N LYS A 117 -12.45 -8.39 -1.09
CA LYS A 117 -13.61 -9.24 -1.28
C LYS A 117 -13.20 -10.67 -1.62
N LEU A 118 -13.92 -11.63 -1.05
CA LEU A 118 -13.89 -13.04 -1.43
C LEU A 118 -15.10 -13.33 -2.33
N LYS A 119 -14.85 -13.81 -3.55
CA LYS A 119 -15.84 -14.28 -4.53
C LYS A 119 -15.32 -15.52 -5.23
N ASN A 120 -16.09 -16.62 -5.25
CA ASN A 120 -15.76 -17.85 -5.98
C ASN A 120 -14.32 -18.33 -5.73
N LEU A 121 -13.94 -18.50 -4.46
CA LEU A 121 -12.58 -18.87 -4.00
C LEU A 121 -11.47 -17.86 -4.35
N THR A 122 -11.82 -16.70 -4.90
CA THR A 122 -10.86 -15.66 -5.27
C THR A 122 -10.97 -14.49 -4.32
N VAL A 123 -9.85 -14.12 -3.73
CA VAL A 123 -9.69 -13.01 -2.79
C VAL A 123 -9.02 -11.87 -3.55
N THR A 124 -9.71 -10.73 -3.69
CA THR A 124 -9.22 -9.54 -4.40
C THR A 124 -9.36 -8.28 -3.56
N GLY A 125 -8.50 -7.29 -3.72
CA GLY A 125 -8.60 -6.04 -2.97
C GLY A 125 -7.28 -5.30 -2.89
N ARG A 126 -7.09 -4.52 -1.81
CA ARG A 126 -5.92 -3.66 -1.63
C ARG A 126 -5.22 -3.78 -0.27
N TRP A 127 -3.89 -3.66 -0.29
CA TRP A 127 -3.09 -3.24 0.86
C TRP A 127 -2.98 -1.73 0.89
N TYR A 128 -2.97 -1.18 2.10
CA TYR A 128 -2.69 0.23 2.31
C TYR A 128 -2.09 0.49 3.69
N ASN A 129 -1.36 1.60 3.78
CA ASN A 129 -0.92 2.14 5.07
C ASN A 129 -2.09 2.81 5.81
N PRO A 130 -2.57 2.28 6.96
CA PRO A 130 -3.67 2.91 7.69
C PRO A 130 -3.30 4.29 8.25
N ASP A 131 -2.01 4.57 8.45
CA ASP A 131 -1.54 5.84 9.01
C ASP A 131 -1.48 6.95 7.95
N GLY A 132 -1.68 6.61 6.67
CA GLY A 132 -1.71 7.59 5.57
C GLY A 132 -0.37 8.28 5.32
N ASP A 133 0.71 7.79 5.93
CA ASP A 133 2.06 8.16 5.58
C ASP A 133 2.39 7.55 4.23
N ASP A 134 2.92 8.37 3.31
CA ASP A 134 3.54 8.00 2.03
C ASP A 134 4.79 7.14 2.29
N ARG A 135 4.64 6.05 3.03
CA ARG A 135 5.73 5.25 3.55
C ARG A 135 5.37 3.79 3.55
N GLY A 136 4.13 3.39 3.27
CA GLY A 136 3.72 2.00 3.39
C GLY A 136 3.42 1.36 2.05
N TYR A 137 3.05 0.08 2.14
CA TYR A 137 2.80 -0.74 0.98
C TYR A 137 1.38 -0.53 0.49
N ASP A 138 1.22 0.19 -0.62
CA ASP A 138 -0.04 0.28 -1.34
C ASP A 138 -0.02 -0.70 -2.50
N GLY A 139 -1.04 -1.55 -2.61
CA GLY A 139 -1.03 -2.61 -3.61
C GLY A 139 -2.39 -3.20 -3.88
N VAL A 140 -2.56 -3.83 -5.03
CA VAL A 140 -3.69 -4.70 -5.34
C VAL A 140 -3.26 -6.16 -5.24
N PHE A 141 -4.15 -7.01 -4.78
CA PHE A 141 -3.88 -8.44 -4.68
C PHE A 141 -4.98 -9.24 -5.35
N GLN A 142 -4.59 -10.41 -5.85
CA GLN A 142 -5.50 -11.46 -6.27
C GLN A 142 -4.93 -12.82 -5.87
N LEU A 143 -5.67 -13.52 -5.00
CA LEU A 143 -5.30 -14.84 -4.53
C LEU A 143 -6.43 -15.83 -4.77
N ARG A 144 -6.09 -17.02 -5.25
CA ARG A 144 -7.03 -18.12 -5.42
C ARG A 144 -6.82 -19.13 -4.29
N LEU A 145 -7.91 -19.43 -3.60
CA LEU A 145 -7.96 -20.44 -2.57
C LEU A 145 -8.11 -21.81 -3.22
N HIS A 146 -7.44 -22.81 -2.65
CA HIS A 146 -7.67 -24.20 -3.01
C HIS A 146 -9.01 -24.69 -2.42
N ALA A 147 -9.51 -25.82 -2.94
CA ALA A 147 -10.87 -26.32 -2.66
C ALA A 147 -11.17 -26.51 -1.16
N GLY A 148 -10.15 -26.72 -0.32
CA GLY A 148 -10.28 -26.86 1.13
C GLY A 148 -10.38 -25.56 1.92
N LEU A 149 -10.24 -24.39 1.29
CA LEU A 149 -10.23 -23.07 1.96
C LEU A 149 -9.23 -23.00 3.14
N GLY A 150 -8.15 -23.79 3.06
CA GLY A 150 -7.08 -23.87 4.06
C GLY A 150 -5.78 -23.24 3.59
N ASP A 151 -5.64 -22.98 2.29
CA ASP A 151 -4.48 -22.38 1.67
C ASP A 151 -4.85 -21.75 0.33
N GLY A 152 -3.95 -20.93 -0.20
CA GLY A 152 -4.08 -20.34 -1.50
C GLY A 152 -2.80 -19.67 -1.96
N ILE A 153 -2.72 -19.44 -3.26
CA ILE A 153 -1.62 -18.77 -3.93
C ILE A 153 -2.16 -17.69 -4.84
N GLY A 154 -1.36 -16.68 -5.08
CA GLY A 154 -1.77 -15.53 -5.86
C GLY A 154 -0.59 -14.68 -6.27
N ALA A 155 -0.95 -13.58 -6.91
CA ALA A 155 -0.04 -12.51 -7.21
C ALA A 155 -0.48 -11.27 -6.42
N TRP A 156 0.49 -10.45 -6.10
CA TRP A 156 0.25 -9.13 -5.57
C TRP A 156 1.06 -8.14 -6.42
N ALA A 157 0.51 -6.94 -6.58
CA ALA A 157 1.13 -5.83 -7.29
C ALA A 157 1.05 -4.59 -6.42
N GLY A 158 2.07 -3.75 -6.40
CA GLY A 158 2.03 -2.55 -5.57
C GLY A 158 3.10 -1.56 -5.90
N TRP A 159 3.02 -0.43 -5.21
CA TRP A 159 3.72 0.78 -5.57
C TRP A 159 4.56 1.23 -4.39
N THR A 160 5.81 1.54 -4.68
CA THR A 160 6.70 2.24 -3.77
C THR A 160 6.59 3.75 -4.00
N ASN A 161 7.04 4.55 -3.03
CA ASN A 161 6.93 6.01 -3.07
C ASN A 161 7.70 6.67 -4.23
N ASP A 162 8.69 5.98 -4.78
CA ASP A 162 9.46 6.38 -5.97
C ASP A 162 8.74 6.01 -7.28
N GLY A 163 7.49 5.53 -7.20
CA GLY A 163 6.63 5.26 -8.36
C GLY A 163 6.91 3.93 -9.06
N ARG A 164 7.78 3.09 -8.50
CA ARG A 164 8.06 1.77 -9.05
C ARG A 164 6.91 0.81 -8.73
N VAL A 165 6.42 0.13 -9.78
CA VAL A 165 5.46 -0.96 -9.65
C VAL A 165 6.25 -2.26 -9.45
N GLU A 166 5.92 -3.00 -8.40
CA GLU A 166 6.49 -4.30 -8.12
C GLU A 166 5.38 -5.34 -8.05
N THR A 167 5.66 -6.51 -8.61
CA THR A 167 4.72 -7.64 -8.62
C THR A 167 5.46 -8.90 -8.23
N ASP A 168 4.90 -9.71 -7.34
CA ASP A 168 5.47 -11.01 -6.99
C ASP A 168 4.38 -11.97 -6.50
N ASP A 169 4.80 -13.20 -6.23
CA ASP A 169 3.97 -14.26 -5.67
C ASP A 169 3.62 -13.99 -4.20
N MET A 170 2.43 -14.44 -3.85
CA MET A 170 1.91 -14.43 -2.49
C MET A 170 1.27 -15.76 -2.18
N SER A 171 1.40 -16.22 -0.94
CA SER A 171 0.67 -17.37 -0.44
C SER A 171 0.02 -17.06 0.90
N ILE A 172 -1.09 -17.74 1.15
CA ILE A 172 -1.71 -17.76 2.47
C ILE A 172 -1.99 -19.19 2.88
N ARG A 173 -1.85 -19.46 4.17
CA ARG A 173 -2.11 -20.77 4.76
C ARG A 173 -2.78 -20.61 6.11
N LYS A 174 -3.83 -21.37 6.35
CA LYS A 174 -4.56 -21.34 7.61
C LYS A 174 -3.74 -22.01 8.71
N VAL A 175 -3.70 -21.39 9.87
CA VAL A 175 -2.96 -21.88 11.04
C VAL A 175 -3.99 -22.16 12.14
N GLY A 176 -4.54 -23.39 12.14
CA GLY A 176 -5.61 -23.82 13.06
C GLY A 176 -6.92 -24.13 12.36
#